data_AF-A0A970BVR0-F1
#
_entry.id   AF-A0A970BVR0-F1
#
_cell.length_a   1.000
_cell.length_b   1.000
_cell.length_c   1.000
_cell.angle_alpha   90.00
_cell.angle_beta   90.00
_cell.angle_gamma   90.00
#
_symmetry.space_group_name_H-M   'P 1'
#
loop_
_entity.id
_entity.type
_entity.pdbx_description
1 polymer ?
#
loop_
_entity_poly.entity_id
_entity_poly.type
_entity_poly.pdbx_seq_one_letter_code
_entity_poly.pdbx_strand_id
1 'polypeptide(L)'
;MAWKPSNQPTGYDEERVDKLEAVRATISDLDLSMAAADKLRGILNAIEVQSEQGGDTPVVNDLLIDALRAAIRHLVGESQGAEALRAVDTFAAQEAERWEDVRAGRHQLPIDRPIARLRRLVDQAHHLVDEVDPIGASQRMLEAWEMVKEMTTPEMRTLAAFDEAQNAPELDSPYWVVDLQYELWNAGLQEPIYHEHRVRLNGEALALFADSDDNMVVNLRRGQAESLWALGRRDEAEAIYAELIDRFHDDGYVYAGWADQFWMRPRNAEADYPRAEAILRRALERPNLEH
;
A
#
# COMPACT_ATOMS: atom_id res chain seq x y z
N MET A 1 -31.03 -30.80 -7.30
CA MET A 1 -29.90 -30.82 -6.34
C MET A 1 -29.99 -29.54 -5.50
N ALA A 2 -29.70 -29.60 -4.21
CA ALA A 2 -29.57 -28.38 -3.40
C ALA A 2 -28.37 -27.59 -3.93
N TRP A 3 -28.59 -26.32 -4.28
CA TRP A 3 -27.51 -25.40 -4.67
C TRP A 3 -26.52 -25.26 -3.50
N LYS A 4 -25.22 -25.28 -3.79
CA LYS A 4 -24.16 -25.08 -2.79
C LYS A 4 -23.30 -23.89 -3.22
N PRO A 5 -23.02 -22.94 -2.30
CA PRO A 5 -22.07 -21.88 -2.58
C PRO A 5 -20.68 -22.47 -2.86
N SER A 6 -19.93 -21.83 -3.76
CA SER A 6 -18.52 -22.14 -3.95
C SER A 6 -17.72 -21.61 -2.76
N ASN A 7 -16.76 -22.39 -2.27
CA ASN A 7 -15.76 -21.92 -1.31
C ASN A 7 -14.49 -21.39 -1.99
N GLN A 8 -14.47 -21.38 -3.33
CA GLN A 8 -13.34 -20.85 -4.10
C GLN A 8 -13.47 -19.34 -4.23
N PRO A 9 -12.36 -18.59 -4.09
CA PRO A 9 -12.33 -17.18 -4.42
C PRO A 9 -12.84 -16.95 -5.85
N THR A 10 -13.67 -15.94 -6.04
CA THR A 10 -14.28 -15.63 -7.34
C THR A 10 -13.74 -14.35 -7.96
N GLY A 11 -12.68 -13.78 -7.35
CA GLY A 11 -12.15 -12.47 -7.70
C GLY A 11 -12.88 -11.36 -6.95
N TYR A 12 -12.38 -10.13 -7.12
CA TYR A 12 -12.84 -8.99 -6.35
C TYR A 12 -14.12 -8.36 -6.87
N ASP A 13 -15.10 -8.21 -5.98
CA ASP A 13 -16.41 -7.65 -6.26
C ASP A 13 -16.50 -6.18 -5.82
N GLU A 14 -16.05 -5.26 -6.68
CA GLU A 14 -16.05 -3.80 -6.43
C GLU A 14 -17.43 -3.26 -6.14
N GLU A 15 -18.44 -3.75 -6.87
CA GLU A 15 -19.82 -3.31 -6.66
C GLU A 15 -20.33 -3.68 -5.26
N ARG A 16 -19.93 -4.84 -4.71
CA ARG A 16 -20.29 -5.21 -3.34
C ARG A 16 -19.57 -4.39 -2.29
N VAL A 17 -18.28 -4.11 -2.48
CA VAL A 17 -17.53 -3.29 -1.53
C VAL A 17 -18.02 -1.84 -1.56
N ASP A 18 -18.31 -1.27 -2.73
CA ASP A 18 -18.90 0.06 -2.84
C ASP A 18 -20.25 0.17 -2.10
N LYS A 19 -21.07 -0.90 -2.16
CA LYS A 19 -22.31 -0.97 -1.38
C LYS A 19 -22.06 -1.00 0.13
N LEU A 20 -20.98 -1.66 0.57
CA LEU A 20 -20.59 -1.71 1.98
C LEU A 20 -20.02 -0.36 2.47
N GLU A 21 -19.38 0.42 1.60
CA GLU A 21 -18.86 1.76 1.95
C GLU A 21 -19.97 2.73 2.41
N ALA A 22 -21.18 2.61 1.87
CA ALA A 22 -22.33 3.37 2.38
C ALA A 22 -22.64 3.04 3.85
N VAL A 23 -22.48 1.78 4.26
CA VAL A 23 -22.61 1.36 5.65
C VAL A 23 -21.48 1.93 6.49
N ARG A 24 -20.24 1.86 5.99
CA ARG A 24 -19.05 2.42 6.67
C ARG A 24 -19.22 3.91 6.93
N ALA A 25 -19.61 4.69 5.92
CA ALA A 25 -19.82 6.13 6.04
C ALA A 25 -20.82 6.47 7.16
N THR A 26 -21.97 5.80 7.19
CA THR A 26 -22.99 6.05 8.23
C THR A 26 -22.54 5.63 9.64
N ILE A 27 -21.62 4.68 9.76
CA ILE A 27 -21.03 4.28 11.04
C ILE A 27 -19.97 5.30 11.48
N SER A 28 -19.18 5.83 10.55
CA SER A 28 -18.19 6.89 10.83
C SER A 28 -18.83 8.18 11.32
N ASP A 29 -20.07 8.47 10.91
CA ASP A 29 -20.85 9.63 11.37
C ASP A 29 -21.42 9.45 12.80
N LEU A 30 -21.31 8.26 13.39
CA LEU A 30 -21.73 8.03 14.77
C LEU A 30 -20.69 8.59 15.74
N ASP A 31 -21.14 9.35 16.74
CA ASP A 31 -20.31 9.84 17.85
C ASP A 31 -19.91 8.69 18.79
N LEU A 32 -18.89 7.93 18.39
CA LEU A 32 -18.41 6.73 19.04
C LEU A 32 -17.11 6.98 19.79
N SER A 33 -16.98 6.35 20.97
CA SER A 33 -15.65 6.16 21.57
C SER A 33 -14.79 5.29 20.65
N MET A 34 -13.47 5.48 20.66
CA MET A 34 -12.53 4.65 19.88
C MET A 34 -12.78 3.14 20.04
N ALA A 35 -12.93 2.67 21.28
CA ALA A 35 -13.15 1.25 21.56
C ALA A 35 -14.48 0.70 21.01
N ALA A 36 -15.48 1.56 20.78
CA ALA A 36 -16.74 1.18 20.16
C ALA A 36 -16.60 1.17 18.63
N ALA A 37 -15.90 2.16 18.07
CA ALA A 37 -15.58 2.22 16.64
C ALA A 37 -14.76 0.99 16.20
N ASP A 38 -13.75 0.59 16.97
CA ASP A 38 -12.93 -0.60 16.67
C ASP A 38 -13.74 -1.89 16.59
N LYS A 39 -14.75 -2.06 17.48
CA LYS A 39 -15.63 -3.24 17.46
C LYS A 39 -16.47 -3.30 16.19
N LEU A 40 -17.04 -2.16 15.78
CA LEU A 40 -17.84 -2.09 14.55
C LEU A 40 -16.96 -2.29 13.31
N ARG A 41 -15.78 -1.67 13.30
CA ARG A 41 -14.77 -1.82 12.24
C ARG A 41 -14.32 -3.26 12.08
N GLY A 42 -14.09 -4.00 13.17
CA GLY A 42 -13.74 -5.41 13.12
C GLY A 42 -14.82 -6.28 12.43
N ILE A 43 -16.11 -6.00 12.67
CA ILE A 43 -17.21 -6.72 12.02
C ILE A 43 -17.32 -6.32 10.55
N LEU A 44 -17.23 -5.02 10.23
CA LEU A 44 -17.25 -4.52 8.86
C LEU A 44 -16.13 -5.15 8.02
N ASN A 45 -14.91 -5.18 8.55
CA ASN A 45 -13.77 -5.80 7.86
C ASN A 45 -14.02 -7.29 7.61
N ALA A 46 -14.68 -8.01 8.52
CA ALA A 46 -15.04 -9.41 8.28
C ALA A 46 -16.06 -9.57 7.14
N ILE A 47 -17.05 -8.66 7.02
CA ILE A 47 -18.02 -8.63 5.91
C ILE A 47 -17.31 -8.30 4.60
N GLU A 48 -16.43 -7.31 4.63
CA GLU A 48 -15.62 -6.88 3.50
C GLU A 48 -14.79 -8.05 2.98
N VAL A 49 -14.02 -8.74 3.82
CA VAL A 49 -13.21 -9.90 3.40
C VAL A 49 -14.04 -11.01 2.74
N GLN A 50 -15.27 -11.27 3.22
CA GLN A 50 -16.19 -12.22 2.55
C GLN A 50 -16.61 -11.69 1.16
N SER A 51 -16.79 -10.38 1.03
CA SER A 51 -17.25 -9.71 -0.18
C SER A 51 -16.14 -9.53 -1.22
N GLU A 52 -14.91 -9.29 -0.78
CA GLU A 52 -13.73 -8.93 -1.56
C GLU A 52 -13.09 -10.08 -2.33
N GLN A 53 -13.10 -11.30 -1.79
CA GLN A 53 -12.37 -12.42 -2.41
C GLN A 53 -13.32 -13.45 -3.01
N GLY A 54 -14.62 -13.37 -2.70
CA GLY A 54 -15.58 -14.44 -2.94
C GLY A 54 -15.27 -15.67 -2.11
N GLY A 55 -15.77 -16.84 -2.52
CA GLY A 55 -15.70 -18.05 -1.71
C GLY A 55 -16.54 -18.00 -0.43
N ASP A 56 -17.47 -17.04 -0.39
CA ASP A 56 -18.35 -16.74 0.73
C ASP A 56 -19.64 -17.56 0.69
N THR A 57 -20.44 -17.40 1.75
CA THR A 57 -21.74 -18.07 1.83
C THR A 57 -22.79 -17.12 2.36
N PRO A 58 -24.05 -17.20 1.89
CA PRO A 58 -25.12 -16.34 2.40
C PRO A 58 -25.27 -16.51 3.92
N VAL A 59 -25.05 -17.72 4.45
CA VAL A 59 -25.17 -18.01 5.89
C VAL A 59 -24.14 -17.24 6.72
N VAL A 60 -22.88 -17.20 6.28
CA VAL A 60 -21.84 -16.44 6.99
C VAL A 60 -22.10 -14.94 6.88
N ASN A 61 -22.47 -14.46 5.69
CA ASN A 61 -22.77 -13.05 5.46
C ASN A 61 -23.93 -12.59 6.34
N ASP A 62 -25.04 -13.34 6.37
CA ASP A 62 -26.21 -13.05 7.21
C ASP A 62 -25.83 -12.95 8.70
N LEU A 63 -25.00 -13.88 9.20
CA LEU A 63 -24.54 -13.86 10.60
C LEU A 63 -23.68 -12.62 10.92
N LEU A 64 -22.81 -12.22 10.02
CA LEU A 64 -21.97 -11.03 10.21
C LEU A 64 -22.81 -9.75 10.16
N ILE A 65 -23.78 -9.68 9.24
CA ILE A 65 -24.74 -8.57 9.14
C ILE A 65 -25.61 -8.50 10.41
N ASP A 66 -26.12 -9.64 10.89
CA ASP A 66 -26.87 -9.72 12.15
C ASP A 66 -26.03 -9.27 13.34
N ALA A 67 -24.76 -9.68 13.41
CA ALA A 67 -23.82 -9.24 14.43
C ALA A 67 -23.57 -7.73 14.37
N LEU A 68 -23.42 -7.16 13.16
CA LEU A 68 -23.26 -5.72 12.98
C LEU A 68 -24.49 -4.96 13.48
N ARG A 69 -25.71 -5.39 13.11
CA ARG A 69 -26.95 -4.78 13.62
C ARG A 69 -27.03 -4.85 15.15
N ALA A 70 -26.73 -6.01 15.73
CA ALA A 70 -26.75 -6.19 17.18
C ALA A 70 -25.72 -5.30 17.88
N ALA A 71 -24.53 -5.17 17.32
CA ALA A 71 -23.47 -4.31 17.84
C ALA A 71 -23.86 -2.82 17.81
N ILE A 72 -24.41 -2.33 16.69
CA ILE A 72 -24.90 -0.95 16.58
C ILE A 72 -25.98 -0.68 17.64
N ARG A 73 -27.00 -1.54 17.74
CA ARG A 73 -28.06 -1.41 18.75
C ARG A 73 -27.51 -1.40 20.18
N HIS A 74 -26.51 -2.23 20.46
CA HIS A 74 -25.92 -2.31 21.80
C HIS A 74 -25.08 -1.07 22.14
N LEU A 75 -24.30 -0.58 21.18
CA LEU A 75 -23.30 0.48 21.41
C LEU A 75 -23.92 1.89 21.41
N VAL A 76 -24.88 2.16 20.52
CA VAL A 76 -25.48 3.50 20.36
C VAL A 76 -27.00 3.53 20.52
N GLY A 77 -27.66 2.36 20.54
CA GLY A 77 -29.12 2.29 20.64
C GLY A 77 -29.84 2.53 19.30
N GLU A 78 -31.13 2.18 19.28
CA GLU A 78 -31.98 2.23 18.08
C GLU A 78 -32.13 3.64 17.50
N SER A 79 -32.30 4.67 18.34
CA SER A 79 -32.57 6.03 17.86
C SER A 79 -31.33 6.70 17.27
N GLN A 80 -30.17 6.55 17.92
CA GLN A 80 -28.93 7.18 17.45
C GLN A 80 -28.32 6.39 16.28
N GLY A 81 -28.42 5.06 16.30
CA GLY A 81 -27.95 4.20 15.22
C GLY A 81 -28.92 4.05 14.05
N ALA A 82 -30.04 4.78 14.01
CA ALA A 82 -31.13 4.53 13.05
C ALA A 82 -30.69 4.62 11.58
N GLU A 83 -29.79 5.55 11.26
CA GLU A 83 -29.27 5.71 9.90
C GLU A 83 -28.34 4.56 9.51
N ALA A 84 -27.38 4.23 10.37
CA ALA A 84 -26.51 3.08 10.18
C ALA A 84 -27.29 1.76 10.07
N LEU A 85 -28.31 1.55 10.91
CA LEU A 85 -29.17 0.37 10.84
C LEU A 85 -29.92 0.29 9.50
N ARG A 86 -30.43 1.41 8.98
CA ARG A 86 -31.05 1.45 7.65
C ARG A 86 -30.04 1.11 6.55
N ALA A 87 -28.82 1.65 6.62
CA ALA A 87 -27.77 1.32 5.66
C ALA A 87 -27.44 -0.17 5.68
N VAL A 88 -27.31 -0.77 6.87
CA VAL A 88 -27.11 -2.22 7.03
C VAL A 88 -28.27 -3.02 6.43
N ASP A 89 -29.52 -2.61 6.64
CA ASP A 89 -30.69 -3.29 6.09
C ASP A 89 -30.77 -3.15 4.55
N THR A 90 -30.40 -2.00 4.00
CA THR A 90 -30.27 -1.81 2.55
C THR A 90 -29.20 -2.73 1.97
N PHE A 91 -28.02 -2.79 2.58
CA PHE A 91 -26.95 -3.70 2.17
C PHE A 91 -27.39 -5.17 2.23
N ALA A 92 -28.06 -5.57 3.32
CA ALA A 92 -28.58 -6.92 3.48
C ALA A 92 -29.61 -7.31 2.40
N ALA A 93 -30.47 -6.38 2.00
CA ALA A 93 -31.42 -6.61 0.91
C ALA A 93 -30.73 -6.81 -0.44
N GLN A 94 -29.70 -6.02 -0.72
CA GLN A 94 -28.88 -6.14 -1.95
C GLN A 94 -28.11 -7.48 -1.97
N GLU A 95 -27.60 -7.91 -0.82
CA GLU A 95 -26.96 -9.22 -0.67
C GLU A 95 -27.94 -10.37 -0.92
N ALA A 96 -29.16 -10.27 -0.40
CA ALA A 96 -30.20 -11.27 -0.63
C ALA A 96 -30.55 -11.39 -2.12
N GLU A 97 -30.74 -10.27 -2.81
CA GLU A 97 -31.00 -10.22 -4.26
C GLU A 97 -29.83 -10.85 -5.05
N ARG A 98 -28.59 -10.48 -4.72
CA ARG A 98 -27.40 -11.09 -5.33
C ARG A 98 -27.42 -12.60 -5.17
N TRP A 99 -27.68 -13.14 -3.98
CA TRP A 99 -27.69 -14.58 -3.77
C TRP A 99 -28.87 -15.28 -4.46
N GLU A 100 -29.98 -14.60 -4.75
CA GLU A 100 -31.01 -15.09 -5.66
C GLU A 100 -30.49 -15.19 -7.10
N ASP A 101 -29.78 -14.19 -7.59
CA ASP A 101 -29.16 -14.20 -8.92
C ASP A 101 -28.07 -15.28 -9.05
N VAL A 102 -27.24 -15.47 -8.01
CA VAL A 102 -26.23 -16.53 -7.99
C VAL A 102 -26.92 -17.90 -8.03
N ARG A 103 -27.98 -18.11 -7.24
CA ARG A 103 -28.75 -19.37 -7.24
C ARG A 103 -29.43 -19.63 -8.57
N ALA A 104 -29.87 -18.58 -9.25
CA ALA A 104 -30.49 -18.65 -10.56
C ALA A 104 -29.48 -18.77 -11.72
N GLY A 105 -28.17 -18.68 -11.45
CA GLY A 105 -27.13 -18.65 -12.48
C GLY A 105 -27.16 -17.39 -13.35
N ARG A 106 -27.80 -16.32 -12.86
CA ARG A 106 -27.86 -15.00 -13.51
C ARG A 106 -26.73 -14.09 -13.07
N HIS A 107 -26.10 -14.39 -11.94
CA HIS A 107 -24.96 -13.62 -11.47
C HIS A 107 -23.77 -13.82 -12.40
N GLN A 108 -23.31 -12.71 -12.98
CA GLN A 108 -22.07 -12.67 -13.70
C GLN A 108 -20.95 -12.40 -12.69
N LEU A 109 -19.87 -13.18 -12.76
CA LEU A 109 -18.69 -12.92 -11.94
C LEU A 109 -18.23 -11.48 -12.17
N PRO A 110 -17.76 -10.79 -11.10
CA PRO A 110 -17.18 -9.47 -11.25
C PRO A 110 -16.15 -9.49 -12.37
N ILE A 111 -16.21 -8.50 -13.26
CA ILE A 111 -15.11 -8.28 -14.18
C ILE A 111 -13.92 -7.92 -13.31
N ASP A 112 -12.87 -8.73 -13.33
CA ASP A 112 -11.62 -8.37 -12.67
C ASP A 112 -11.18 -7.02 -13.22
N ARG A 113 -11.04 -6.04 -12.33
CA ARG A 113 -10.57 -4.70 -12.64
C ARG A 113 -9.22 -4.52 -11.95
N PRO A 114 -8.11 -4.89 -12.62
CA PRO A 114 -6.78 -4.82 -12.03
C PRO A 114 -6.46 -3.45 -11.44
N ILE A 115 -6.85 -2.35 -12.11
CA ILE A 115 -6.64 -1.00 -11.59
C ILE A 115 -7.41 -0.69 -10.31
N ALA A 116 -8.66 -1.11 -10.22
CA ALA A 116 -9.42 -0.91 -9.00
C ALA A 116 -8.77 -1.65 -7.83
N ARG A 117 -8.27 -2.88 -8.08
CA ARG A 117 -7.55 -3.66 -7.07
C ARG A 117 -6.21 -3.05 -6.69
N LEU A 118 -5.45 -2.57 -7.66
CA LEU A 118 -4.21 -1.85 -7.42
C LEU A 118 -4.45 -0.65 -6.49
N ARG A 119 -5.42 0.21 -6.82
CA ARG A 119 -5.77 1.40 -6.02
C ARG A 119 -6.10 1.05 -4.57
N ARG A 120 -6.89 0.00 -4.35
CA ARG A 120 -7.24 -0.41 -2.98
C ARG A 120 -6.07 -0.95 -2.18
N LEU A 121 -5.15 -1.69 -2.81
CA LEU A 121 -3.95 -2.15 -2.11
C LEU A 121 -3.12 -0.95 -1.64
N VAL A 122 -3.04 0.09 -2.46
CA VAL A 122 -2.40 1.36 -2.10
C VAL A 122 -3.17 2.07 -0.97
N ASP A 123 -4.49 2.19 -1.06
CA ASP A 123 -5.32 2.82 -0.01
C ASP A 123 -5.24 2.07 1.34
N GLN A 124 -5.33 0.74 1.30
CA GLN A 124 -5.18 -0.12 2.48
C GLN A 124 -3.80 0.03 3.12
N ALA A 125 -2.75 0.17 2.31
CA ALA A 125 -1.41 0.41 2.82
C ALA A 125 -1.30 1.78 3.50
N HIS A 126 -1.85 2.84 2.91
CA HIS A 126 -1.86 4.16 3.55
C HIS A 126 -2.58 4.15 4.90
N HIS A 127 -3.70 3.43 5.02
CA HIS A 127 -4.35 3.23 6.31
C HIS A 127 -3.47 2.51 7.34
N LEU A 128 -2.66 1.52 6.92
CA LEU A 128 -1.73 0.83 7.82
C LEU A 128 -0.55 1.71 8.23
N VAL A 129 -0.11 2.64 7.37
CA VAL A 129 0.88 3.66 7.72
C VAL A 129 0.34 4.57 8.83
N ASP A 130 -0.91 5.01 8.73
CA ASP A 130 -1.57 5.82 9.78
C ASP A 130 -1.69 5.06 11.12
N GLU A 131 -1.85 3.74 11.06
CA GLU A 131 -1.89 2.85 12.24
C GLU A 131 -0.48 2.47 12.75
N VAL A 132 0.59 2.98 12.13
CA VAL A 132 2.00 2.74 12.46
C VAL A 132 2.38 1.25 12.34
N ASP A 133 1.85 0.57 11.32
CA ASP A 133 2.21 -0.80 10.94
C ASP A 133 2.98 -0.83 9.61
N PRO A 134 4.30 -0.57 9.63
CA PRO A 134 5.11 -0.53 8.41
C PRO A 134 5.25 -1.90 7.74
N ILE A 135 5.12 -3.00 8.49
CA ILE A 135 5.19 -4.36 7.95
C ILE A 135 3.92 -4.67 7.16
N GLY A 136 2.75 -4.40 7.75
CA GLY A 136 1.46 -4.54 7.07
C GLY A 136 1.36 -3.65 5.82
N ALA A 137 1.74 -2.37 5.94
CA ALA A 137 1.76 -1.43 4.82
C ALA A 137 2.67 -1.94 3.69
N SER A 138 3.89 -2.38 4.03
CA SER A 138 4.84 -2.95 3.07
C SER A 138 4.28 -4.17 2.34
N GLN A 139 3.58 -5.07 3.03
CA GLN A 139 3.00 -6.26 2.41
C GLN A 139 1.95 -5.89 1.35
N ARG A 140 1.04 -4.96 1.67
CA ARG A 140 0.01 -4.50 0.74
C ARG A 140 0.60 -3.75 -0.46
N MET A 141 1.56 -2.86 -0.24
CA MET A 141 2.23 -2.15 -1.33
C MET A 141 3.13 -3.06 -2.18
N LEU A 142 3.71 -4.13 -1.63
CA LEU A 142 4.44 -5.13 -2.43
C LEU A 142 3.49 -5.94 -3.33
N GLU A 143 2.29 -6.28 -2.85
CA GLU A 143 1.26 -6.86 -3.71
C GLU A 143 0.83 -5.90 -4.83
N ALA A 144 0.65 -4.61 -4.51
CA ALA A 144 0.38 -3.57 -5.50
C ALA A 144 1.50 -3.50 -6.54
N TRP A 145 2.76 -3.56 -6.11
CA TRP A 145 3.91 -3.55 -7.01
C TRP A 145 3.94 -4.74 -7.98
N GLU A 146 3.64 -5.96 -7.51
CA GLU A 146 3.55 -7.12 -8.41
C GLU A 146 2.49 -6.89 -9.51
N MET A 147 1.36 -6.27 -9.16
CA MET A 147 0.34 -5.91 -10.14
C MET A 147 0.84 -4.87 -11.15
N VAL A 148 1.55 -3.83 -10.72
CA VAL A 148 2.17 -2.86 -11.64
C VAL A 148 3.06 -3.57 -12.65
N LYS A 149 3.89 -4.52 -12.21
CA LYS A 149 4.76 -5.29 -13.12
C LYS A 149 3.98 -6.13 -14.13
N GLU A 150 2.90 -6.77 -13.69
CA GLU A 150 2.04 -7.56 -14.59
C GLU A 150 1.33 -6.69 -15.64
N MET A 151 1.03 -5.43 -15.28
CA MET A 151 0.26 -4.51 -16.11
C MET A 151 1.12 -3.59 -16.98
N THR A 152 2.42 -3.49 -16.69
CA THR A 152 3.36 -2.64 -17.41
C THR A 152 3.69 -3.23 -18.79
N THR A 153 3.63 -2.41 -19.83
CA THR A 153 4.12 -2.76 -21.17
C THR A 153 5.41 -1.99 -21.50
N PRO A 154 6.21 -2.43 -22.50
CA PRO A 154 7.48 -1.78 -22.84
C PRO A 154 7.37 -0.30 -23.25
N GLU A 155 6.19 0.17 -23.63
CA GLU A 155 5.91 1.56 -23.98
C GLU A 155 5.75 2.46 -22.73
N MET A 156 5.39 1.89 -21.58
CA MET A 156 5.19 2.60 -20.31
C MET A 156 6.53 2.83 -19.62
N ARG A 157 7.32 3.78 -20.14
CA ARG A 157 8.71 4.00 -19.71
C ARG A 157 8.84 4.89 -18.47
N THR A 158 7.73 5.37 -17.91
CA THR A 158 7.65 6.10 -16.63
C THR A 158 6.43 5.66 -15.83
N LEU A 159 6.45 5.83 -14.51
CA LEU A 159 5.29 5.57 -13.64
C LEU A 159 4.09 6.46 -14.00
N ALA A 160 4.32 7.70 -14.41
CA ALA A 160 3.26 8.58 -14.90
C ALA A 160 2.64 8.09 -16.22
N ALA A 161 3.45 7.54 -17.14
CA ALA A 161 2.95 6.94 -18.37
C ALA A 161 2.17 5.65 -18.10
N PHE A 162 2.54 4.90 -17.05
CA PHE A 162 1.72 3.80 -16.55
C PHE A 162 0.34 4.32 -16.12
N ASP A 163 0.26 5.30 -15.22
CA ASP A 163 -1.03 5.86 -14.75
C ASP A 163 -1.91 6.37 -15.90
N GLU A 164 -1.32 7.08 -16.86
CA GLU A 164 -2.02 7.58 -18.05
C GLU A 164 -2.58 6.42 -18.89
N ALA A 165 -1.77 5.39 -19.17
CA ALA A 165 -2.20 4.24 -19.95
C ALA A 165 -3.30 3.42 -19.26
N GLN A 166 -3.33 3.46 -17.93
CA GLN A 166 -4.35 2.83 -17.10
C GLN A 166 -5.60 3.72 -16.90
N ASN A 167 -5.58 4.95 -17.42
CA ASN A 167 -6.61 5.97 -17.21
C ASN A 167 -6.91 6.17 -15.70
N ALA A 168 -5.85 6.21 -14.89
CA ALA A 168 -5.90 6.33 -13.44
C ALA A 168 -4.91 7.40 -12.91
N PRO A 169 -5.01 8.67 -13.37
CA PRO A 169 -4.11 9.73 -12.92
C PRO A 169 -4.18 10.00 -11.41
N GLU A 170 -5.28 9.63 -10.76
CA GLU A 170 -5.45 9.73 -9.31
C GLU A 170 -4.64 8.72 -8.50
N LEU A 171 -4.12 7.66 -9.15
CA LEU A 171 -3.28 6.66 -8.49
C LEU A 171 -1.95 7.27 -8.04
N ASP A 172 -1.43 8.24 -8.79
CA ASP A 172 -0.13 8.91 -8.56
C ASP A 172 0.98 7.91 -8.23
N SER A 173 1.24 6.99 -9.18
CA SER A 173 2.24 5.95 -9.03
C SER A 173 3.65 6.43 -8.71
N PRO A 174 4.13 7.58 -9.24
CA PRO A 174 5.37 8.17 -8.78
C PRO A 174 5.41 8.42 -7.27
N TYR A 175 4.29 8.85 -6.68
CA TYR A 175 4.19 9.17 -5.26
C TYR A 175 4.18 7.89 -4.39
N TRP A 176 3.23 6.99 -4.59
CA TRP A 176 3.08 5.85 -3.67
C TRP A 176 4.23 4.83 -3.80
N VAL A 177 4.91 4.74 -4.96
CA VAL A 177 6.11 3.89 -5.09
C VAL A 177 7.27 4.44 -4.25
N VAL A 178 7.36 5.76 -4.09
CA VAL A 178 8.32 6.37 -3.15
C VAL A 178 7.91 6.10 -1.71
N ASP A 179 6.61 6.16 -1.38
CA ASP A 179 6.12 5.80 -0.04
C ASP A 179 6.40 4.33 0.31
N LEU A 180 6.15 3.41 -0.64
CA LEU A 180 6.51 2.00 -0.47
C LEU A 180 8.01 1.84 -0.15
N GLN A 181 8.90 2.62 -0.76
CA GLN A 181 10.32 2.55 -0.41
C GLN A 181 10.59 2.96 1.03
N TYR A 182 9.93 4.02 1.52
CA TYR A 182 10.08 4.46 2.91
C TYR A 182 9.50 3.42 3.88
N GLU A 183 8.37 2.80 3.55
CA GLU A 183 7.78 1.78 4.40
C GLU A 183 8.60 0.49 4.43
N LEU A 184 9.18 0.06 3.31
CA LEU A 184 10.12 -1.07 3.30
C LEU A 184 11.35 -0.78 4.14
N TRP A 185 11.79 0.47 4.19
CA TRP A 185 12.88 0.88 5.06
C TRP A 185 12.48 0.85 6.54
N ASN A 186 11.30 1.36 6.89
CA ASN A 186 10.75 1.32 8.25
C ASN A 186 10.54 -0.12 8.74
N ALA A 187 10.01 -0.99 7.88
CA ALA A 187 9.88 -2.42 8.13
C ALA A 187 11.26 -3.08 8.28
N GLY A 188 12.23 -2.69 7.46
CA GLY A 188 13.62 -3.17 7.49
C GLY A 188 14.33 -2.95 8.83
N LEU A 189 13.99 -1.87 9.54
CA LEU A 189 14.49 -1.60 10.89
C LEU A 189 14.05 -2.64 11.93
N GLN A 190 12.93 -3.33 11.67
CA GLN A 190 12.41 -4.40 12.51
C GLN A 190 12.83 -5.77 11.97
N GLU A 191 12.70 -5.96 10.66
CA GLU A 191 12.95 -7.21 9.96
C GLU A 191 13.85 -6.97 8.72
N PRO A 192 15.15 -7.32 8.78
CA PRO A 192 16.11 -6.99 7.73
C PRO A 192 15.76 -7.47 6.31
N ILE A 193 14.88 -8.48 6.16
CA ILE A 193 14.41 -8.95 4.85
C ILE A 193 13.74 -7.84 4.03
N TYR A 194 13.12 -6.85 4.68
CA TYR A 194 12.50 -5.73 3.99
C TYR A 194 13.51 -4.76 3.35
N HIS A 195 14.78 -4.75 3.81
CA HIS A 195 15.85 -4.08 3.09
C HIS A 195 16.15 -4.78 1.75
N GLU A 196 16.14 -6.10 1.68
CA GLU A 196 16.28 -6.84 0.42
C GLU A 196 15.09 -6.57 -0.52
N HIS A 197 13.87 -6.49 0.02
CA HIS A 197 12.70 -6.08 -0.76
C HIS A 197 12.85 -4.67 -1.35
N ARG A 198 13.34 -3.69 -0.58
CA ARG A 198 13.60 -2.32 -1.08
C ARG A 198 14.67 -2.32 -2.17
N VAL A 199 15.76 -3.08 -2.01
CA VAL A 199 16.81 -3.20 -3.04
C VAL A 199 16.25 -3.73 -4.36
N ARG A 200 15.44 -4.79 -4.28
CA ARG A 200 14.79 -5.42 -5.43
C ARG A 200 13.79 -4.48 -6.09
N LEU A 201 12.84 -3.93 -5.32
CA LEU A 201 11.83 -2.98 -5.79
C LEU A 201 12.48 -1.86 -6.61
N ASN A 202 13.49 -1.22 -6.04
CA ASN A 202 14.12 -0.06 -6.67
C ASN A 202 14.84 -0.43 -7.96
N GLY A 203 15.45 -1.62 -8.01
CA GLY A 203 16.11 -2.13 -9.21
C GLY A 203 15.11 -2.49 -10.31
N GLU A 204 13.99 -3.12 -9.93
CA GLU A 204 12.89 -3.43 -10.84
C GLU A 204 12.27 -2.14 -11.39
N ALA A 205 12.01 -1.14 -10.56
CA ALA A 205 11.45 0.14 -10.97
C ALA A 205 12.34 0.87 -11.97
N LEU A 206 13.65 0.94 -11.71
CA LEU A 206 14.62 1.54 -12.64
C LEU A 206 14.73 0.77 -13.97
N ALA A 207 14.50 -0.55 -13.96
CA ALA A 207 14.55 -1.37 -15.16
C ALA A 207 13.27 -1.26 -16.01
N LEU A 208 12.10 -1.18 -15.36
CA LEU A 208 10.80 -1.05 -16.02
C LEU A 208 10.58 0.37 -16.55
N PHE A 209 10.95 1.37 -15.74
CA PHE A 209 10.69 2.78 -16.00
C PHE A 209 11.99 3.52 -16.36
N ALA A 210 12.59 3.11 -17.48
CA ALA A 210 13.91 3.58 -17.90
C ALA A 210 13.99 5.08 -18.23
N ASP A 211 12.86 5.75 -18.43
CA ASP A 211 12.79 7.20 -18.72
C ASP A 211 12.32 8.01 -17.50
N SER A 212 12.38 7.43 -16.29
CA SER A 212 12.18 8.16 -15.04
C SER A 212 13.05 9.42 -14.97
N ASP A 213 12.49 10.49 -14.42
CA ASP A 213 13.24 11.73 -14.20
C ASP A 213 14.39 11.52 -13.20
N ASP A 214 15.33 12.47 -13.20
CA ASP A 214 16.55 12.37 -12.41
C ASP A 214 16.26 12.31 -10.90
N ASN A 215 15.22 12.99 -10.40
CA ASN A 215 14.86 12.94 -8.98
C ASN A 215 14.37 11.54 -8.58
N MET A 216 13.52 10.92 -9.40
CA MET A 216 13.10 9.53 -9.21
C MET A 216 14.30 8.56 -9.26
N VAL A 217 15.22 8.75 -10.22
CA VAL A 217 16.43 7.94 -10.33
C VAL A 217 17.31 8.06 -9.09
N VAL A 218 17.57 9.28 -8.61
CA VAL A 218 18.36 9.54 -7.41
C VAL A 218 17.70 8.91 -6.18
N ASN A 219 16.39 9.09 -5.99
CA ASN A 219 15.67 8.51 -4.86
C ASN A 219 15.75 6.97 -4.84
N LEU A 220 15.45 6.32 -5.96
CA LEU A 220 15.49 4.86 -6.07
C LEU A 220 16.90 4.31 -5.82
N ARG A 221 17.91 4.89 -6.46
CA ARG A 221 19.31 4.45 -6.30
C ARG A 221 19.84 4.68 -4.89
N ARG A 222 19.57 5.83 -4.28
CA ARG A 222 19.95 6.09 -2.88
C ARG A 222 19.27 5.12 -1.94
N GLY A 223 17.98 4.85 -2.13
CA GLY A 223 17.25 3.86 -1.34
C GLY A 223 17.83 2.45 -1.44
N GLN A 224 18.37 2.06 -2.60
CA GLN A 224 19.12 0.80 -2.75
C GLN A 224 20.41 0.82 -1.92
N ALA A 225 21.21 1.88 -2.05
CA ALA A 225 22.47 2.01 -1.34
C ALA A 225 22.29 2.00 0.19
N GLU A 226 21.29 2.73 0.69
CA GLU A 226 20.92 2.75 2.12
C GLU A 226 20.55 1.35 2.64
N SER A 227 19.73 0.61 1.90
CA SER A 227 19.34 -0.76 2.28
C SER A 227 20.51 -1.74 2.20
N LEU A 228 21.33 -1.67 1.16
CA LEU A 228 22.55 -2.48 1.05
C LEU A 228 23.49 -2.21 2.22
N TRP A 229 23.63 -0.94 2.61
CA TRP A 229 24.42 -0.55 3.77
C TRP A 229 23.88 -1.17 5.05
N ALA A 230 22.56 -1.09 5.27
CA ALA A 230 21.88 -1.68 6.43
C ALA A 230 22.04 -3.22 6.49
N LEU A 231 22.13 -3.87 5.33
CA LEU A 231 22.41 -5.30 5.18
C LEU A 231 23.90 -5.67 5.35
N GLY A 232 24.78 -4.69 5.60
CA GLY A 232 26.22 -4.89 5.74
C GLY A 232 26.98 -5.03 4.41
N ARG A 233 26.31 -4.83 3.27
CA ARG A 233 26.87 -4.90 1.91
C ARG A 233 27.48 -3.55 1.50
N ARG A 234 28.43 -3.07 2.32
CA ARG A 234 28.99 -1.71 2.22
C ARG A 234 29.64 -1.41 0.87
N ASP A 235 30.43 -2.34 0.34
CA ASP A 235 31.12 -2.14 -0.95
C ASP A 235 30.14 -1.90 -2.10
N GLU A 236 29.00 -2.61 -2.11
CA GLU A 236 27.94 -2.42 -3.11
C GLU A 236 27.22 -1.09 -2.93
N ALA A 237 26.92 -0.70 -1.69
CA ALA A 237 26.32 0.60 -1.39
C ALA A 237 27.24 1.77 -1.81
N GLU A 238 28.54 1.70 -1.49
CA GLU A 238 29.51 2.73 -1.88
C GLU A 238 29.67 2.83 -3.40
N ALA A 239 29.63 1.70 -4.13
CA ALA A 239 29.66 1.71 -5.59
C ALA A 239 28.48 2.49 -6.18
N ILE A 240 27.27 2.31 -5.64
CA ILE A 240 26.08 3.05 -6.09
C ILE A 240 26.23 4.55 -5.81
N TYR A 241 26.71 4.95 -4.63
CA TYR A 241 26.95 6.37 -4.35
C TYR A 241 28.03 6.98 -5.25
N ALA A 242 29.09 6.22 -5.57
CA ALA A 242 30.11 6.67 -6.50
C ALA A 242 29.54 6.88 -7.92
N GLU A 243 28.71 5.97 -8.41
CA GLU A 243 27.99 6.11 -9.69
C GLU A 243 27.04 7.32 -9.69
N LEU A 244 26.27 7.50 -8.60
CA LEU A 244 25.38 8.65 -8.46
C LEU A 244 26.15 9.97 -8.48
N ILE A 245 27.29 10.07 -7.80
CA ILE A 245 28.10 11.29 -7.81
C ILE A 245 28.77 11.52 -9.17
N ASP A 246 29.12 10.47 -9.92
CA ASP A 246 29.65 10.64 -11.28
C ASP A 246 28.60 11.27 -12.20
N ARG A 247 27.35 10.78 -12.12
CA ARG A 247 26.24 11.28 -12.94
C ARG A 247 25.65 12.60 -12.44
N PHE A 248 25.46 12.74 -11.13
CA PHE A 248 24.78 13.84 -10.44
C PHE A 248 25.74 14.56 -9.49
N HIS A 249 26.87 15.01 -10.02
CA HIS A 249 27.98 15.54 -9.22
C HIS A 249 27.66 16.82 -8.45
N ASP A 250 26.62 17.55 -8.83
CA ASP A 250 26.14 18.77 -8.19
C ASP A 250 24.92 18.53 -7.28
N ASP A 251 24.37 17.30 -7.21
CA ASP A 251 23.22 16.98 -6.35
C ASP A 251 23.67 16.81 -4.89
N GLY A 252 23.35 17.78 -4.04
CA GLY A 252 23.71 17.76 -2.62
C GLY A 252 23.06 16.63 -1.82
N TYR A 253 21.90 16.14 -2.24
CA TYR A 253 21.16 15.08 -1.57
C TYR A 253 21.86 13.73 -1.71
N VAL A 254 22.54 13.48 -2.83
CA VAL A 254 23.43 12.31 -3.00
C VAL A 254 24.56 12.30 -1.98
N TYR A 255 25.26 13.43 -1.81
CA TYR A 255 26.36 13.53 -0.85
C TYR A 255 25.88 13.40 0.61
N ALA A 256 24.77 14.07 0.95
CA ALA A 256 24.18 13.97 2.27
C ALA A 256 23.81 12.52 2.61
N GLY A 257 23.12 11.84 1.69
CA GLY A 257 22.76 10.44 1.85
C GLY A 257 23.95 9.51 2.07
N TRP A 258 25.05 9.71 1.33
CA TRP A 258 26.26 8.91 1.52
C TRP A 258 26.92 9.20 2.87
N ALA A 259 27.03 10.48 3.25
CA ALA A 259 27.59 10.88 4.53
C ALA A 259 26.80 10.31 5.70
N ASP A 260 25.46 10.32 5.64
CA ASP A 260 24.55 9.82 6.67
C ASP A 260 24.81 8.36 7.06
N GLN A 261 25.30 7.54 6.12
CA GLN A 261 25.64 6.14 6.38
C GLN A 261 26.78 5.97 7.40
N PHE A 262 27.62 6.99 7.56
CA PHE A 262 28.77 6.97 8.48
C PHE A 262 28.45 7.55 9.87
N TRP A 263 27.34 8.29 10.05
CA TRP A 263 27.04 8.98 11.31
C TRP A 263 25.62 8.79 11.88
N MET A 264 24.58 8.54 11.07
CA MET A 264 23.18 8.75 11.48
C MET A 264 22.42 7.50 11.99
N ARG A 265 22.91 6.26 11.82
CA ARG A 265 22.12 5.04 12.14
C ARG A 265 22.77 4.02 13.09
N PRO A 266 21.95 3.29 13.89
CA PRO A 266 22.04 3.40 15.35
C PRO A 266 22.79 2.23 15.98
N ARG A 267 23.70 2.54 16.92
CA ARG A 267 24.73 1.66 17.53
C ARG A 267 25.97 1.40 16.67
N ASN A 268 26.40 2.37 15.87
CA ASN A 268 27.80 2.35 15.47
C ASN A 268 28.68 2.63 16.69
N ALA A 269 29.24 1.57 17.28
CA ALA A 269 30.51 1.67 18.00
C ALA A 269 31.66 2.15 17.07
N GLU A 270 31.37 2.30 15.76
CA GLU A 270 32.29 2.56 14.65
C GLU A 270 31.90 3.80 13.82
N ALA A 271 31.29 4.83 14.40
CA ALA A 271 30.95 6.04 13.65
C ALA A 271 32.23 6.68 13.05
N ASP A 272 32.21 7.00 11.75
CA ASP A 272 33.34 7.58 11.03
C ASP A 272 33.03 9.01 10.60
N TYR A 273 33.01 9.91 11.59
CA TYR A 273 32.78 11.33 11.39
C TYR A 273 33.77 11.97 10.41
N PRO A 274 35.09 11.67 10.45
CA PRO A 274 36.02 12.20 9.46
C PRO A 274 35.64 11.85 8.02
N ARG A 275 35.17 10.62 7.77
CA ARG A 275 34.73 10.19 6.43
C ARG A 275 33.44 10.88 6.01
N ALA A 276 32.46 10.99 6.91
CA ALA A 276 31.23 11.76 6.65
C ALA A 276 31.56 13.24 6.30
N GLU A 277 32.42 13.87 7.09
CA GLU A 277 32.85 15.26 6.88
C GLU A 277 33.57 15.43 5.54
N ALA A 278 34.45 14.50 5.17
CA ALA A 278 35.17 14.54 3.90
C ALA A 278 34.20 14.49 2.69
N ILE A 279 33.16 13.66 2.76
CA ILE A 279 32.11 13.58 1.71
C ILE A 279 31.36 14.91 1.60
N LEU A 280 30.94 15.48 2.73
CA LEU A 280 30.21 16.76 2.74
C LEU A 280 31.08 17.93 2.26
N ARG A 281 32.37 17.96 2.64
CA ARG A 281 33.32 18.97 2.14
C ARG A 281 33.51 18.87 0.62
N ARG A 282 33.60 17.66 0.08
CA ARG A 282 33.66 17.43 -1.38
C ARG A 282 32.42 17.98 -2.10
N ALA A 283 31.25 17.93 -1.46
CA ALA A 283 30.02 18.54 -1.98
C ALA A 283 30.12 20.07 -1.98
N LEU A 284 30.59 20.67 -0.88
CA LEU A 284 30.74 22.13 -0.75
C LEU A 284 31.78 22.76 -1.69
N GLU A 285 32.68 21.94 -2.26
CA GLU A 285 33.61 22.36 -3.30
C GLU A 285 32.95 22.46 -4.69
N ARG A 286 31.71 21.98 -4.86
CA ARG A 286 30.98 22.03 -6.13
C ARG A 286 30.47 23.44 -6.42
N PRO A 287 30.79 24.02 -7.59
CA PRO A 287 30.43 25.40 -7.90
C PRO A 287 28.93 25.61 -8.12
N ASN A 288 28.20 24.58 -8.52
CA ASN A 288 26.76 24.64 -8.78
C ASN A 288 25.96 23.68 -7.88
N LEU A 289 26.44 23.43 -6.65
CA LEU A 289 25.78 22.53 -5.71
C LEU A 289 24.28 22.88 -5.58
N GLU A 290 23.43 21.89 -5.86
CA GLU A 290 21.99 21.95 -5.70
C GLU A 290 21.61 21.54 -4.27
N HIS A 291 20.51 22.12 -3.76
CA HIS A 291 20.02 21.95 -2.40
C HIS A 291 18.68 21.22 -2.37
#